data_AF-A0A917U2G6-F1
#
_entry.id   AF-A0A917U2G6-F1
#
_cell.length_a   1.000
_cell.length_b   1.000
_cell.length_c   1.000
_cell.angle_alpha   90.00
_cell.angle_beta   90.00
_cell.angle_gamma   90.00
#
_symmetry.space_group_name_H-M   'P 1'
#
loop_
_entity.id
_entity.type
_entity.pdbx_description
1 polymer ?
#
loop_
_entity_poly.entity_id
_entity_poly.type
_entity_poly.pdbx_seq_one_letter_code
_entity_poly.pdbx_strand_id
1 'polypeptide(L)' 'MEAAAAELMASGASRPAFQPGDGGGWLVLTDPAGHPFCLTAG' A
#
# COMPACT_ATOMS: atom_id res chain seq x y z
N MET A 1 1.15 -10.10 -0.30
CA MET A 1 1.08 -8.65 -0.58
C MET A 1 -0.35 -8.14 -0.49
N GLU A 2 -1.31 -8.68 -1.25
CA GLU A 2 -2.73 -8.26 -1.19
C GLU A 2 -3.36 -8.41 0.21
N ALA A 3 -3.13 -9.52 0.92
CA ALA A 3 -3.65 -9.71 2.27
C ALA A 3 -3.12 -8.67 3.27
N ALA A 4 -1.81 -8.39 3.24
CA ALA A 4 -1.20 -7.36 4.08
C ALA A 4 -1.69 -5.95 3.70
N ALA A 5 -1.90 -5.68 2.41
CA ALA A 5 -2.51 -4.43 1.96
C ALA A 5 -3.96 -4.30 2.47
N ALA A 6 -4.73 -5.38 2.49
CA ALA A 6 -6.09 -5.39 3.03
C ALA A 6 -6.13 -5.11 4.53
N GLU A 7 -5.22 -5.67 5.32
CA GLU A 7 -5.11 -5.38 6.76
C GLU A 7 -4.72 -3.92 7.03
N LEU A 8 -3.78 -3.38 6.24
CA LEU A 8 -3.40 -1.98 6.32
C LEU A 8 -4.57 -1.07 5.95
N MET A 9 -5.32 -1.40 4.90
CA MET A 9 -6.53 -0.66 4.51
C MET A 9 -7.61 -0.72 5.59
N ALA A 10 -7.81 -1.89 6.24
CA ALA A 10 -8.72 -2.03 7.37
C ALA A 10 -8.28 -1.19 8.58
N SER A 11 -6.98 -0.94 8.73
CA SER A 11 -6.41 -0.07 9.77
C SER A 11 -6.45 1.42 9.40
N GLY A 12 -7.00 1.77 8.22
CA GLY A 12 -7.16 3.14 7.76
C GLY A 12 -6.16 3.58 6.68
N ALA A 13 -5.29 2.68 6.20
CA ALA A 13 -4.48 2.98 5.03
C ALA A 13 -5.36 3.07 3.76
N SER A 14 -4.88 3.76 2.75
CA SER A 14 -5.54 3.87 1.45
C SER A 14 -4.56 3.54 0.33
N ARG A 15 -5.08 3.03 -0.77
CA ARG A 15 -4.28 2.74 -1.97
C ARG A 15 -4.44 3.89 -2.97
N PRO A 16 -3.36 4.64 -3.29
CA PRO A 16 -3.40 5.66 -4.33
C PRO A 16 -3.76 5.07 -5.70
N ALA A 17 -4.47 5.85 -6.52
CA ALA A 17 -4.83 5.47 -7.88
C ALA A 17 -3.61 5.27 -8.79
N PHE A 18 -2.55 6.06 -8.57
CA PHE A 18 -1.26 5.87 -9.22
C PHE A 18 -0.40 4.90 -8.40
N GLN A 19 -0.09 3.74 -8.96
CA GLN A 19 0.75 2.72 -8.34
C GLN A 19 2.07 2.59 -9.08
N PRO A 20 3.14 3.27 -8.62
CA PRO A 20 4.45 3.17 -9.27
C PRO A 20 5.10 1.79 -9.08
N GLY A 21 4.61 0.97 -8.16
CA GLY A 21 5.05 -0.41 -7.95
C GLY A 21 4.25 -1.47 -8.68
N ASP A 22 3.25 -1.08 -9.47
CA ASP A 22 2.44 -2.04 -10.23
C ASP A 22 3.32 -2.78 -11.25
N GLY A 23 3.43 -4.10 -11.09
CA GLY A 23 4.38 -4.93 -11.86
C GLY A 23 5.82 -5.01 -11.30
N GLY A 24 6.17 -4.23 -10.27
CA GLY A 24 7.50 -4.21 -9.64
C GLY A 24 7.68 -5.14 -8.44
N GLY A 25 6.60 -5.67 -7.87
CA GLY A 25 6.65 -6.52 -6.67
C GLY A 25 6.56 -5.74 -5.34
N TRP A 26 6.15 -4.48 -5.39
CA TRP A 26 5.82 -3.67 -4.22
C TRP A 26 4.55 -2.83 -4.45
N LEU A 27 3.89 -2.46 -3.36
CA LEU A 27 2.65 -1.68 -3.34
C LEU A 27 2.90 -0.36 -2.61
N VAL A 28 2.34 0.74 -3.11
CA VAL A 28 2.34 2.02 -2.40
C VAL A 28 1.00 2.19 -1.69
N LEU A 29 1.05 2.49 -0.41
CA LEU A 29 -0.11 2.79 0.43
C LEU A 29 0.11 4.13 1.13
N THR A 30 -0.97 4.81 1.50
CA THR A 30 -0.94 6.03 2.32
C THR A 30 -1.55 5.73 3.67
N ASP A 31 -0.93 6.19 4.74
CA ASP A 31 -1.50 6.11 6.08
C ASP A 31 -2.72 7.06 6.22
N PRO A 32 -3.48 6.99 7.32
CA PRO A 32 -4.59 7.91 7.58
C PRO A 32 -4.18 9.40 7.67
N ALA A 33 -2.92 9.70 7.95
CA ALA A 33 -2.37 11.05 7.98
C ALA A 33 -1.93 11.54 6.58
N GLY A 34 -2.00 10.68 5.56
CA GLY A 34 -1.63 10.97 4.17
C GLY A 34 -0.16 10.70 3.83
N HIS A 35 0.62 10.06 4.71
CA HIS A 35 2.02 9.73 4.43
C HIS A 35 2.15 8.47 3.55
N PRO A 36 2.86 8.55 2.41
CA PRO A 36 3.07 7.40 1.54
C PRO A 36 4.15 6.46 2.10
N PHE A 37 3.91 5.15 2.00
CA PHE A 37 4.86 4.10 2.34
C PHE A 37 4.77 2.92 1.35
N CYS A 38 5.83 2.13 1.27
CA CYS A 38 5.93 0.97 0.36
C CYS A 38 5.80 -0.34 1.13
N LEU A 39 4.99 -1.25 0.61
CA LEU A 39 4.84 -2.63 1.06
C LEU A 39 5.50 -3.56 0.04
N THR A 40 6.48 -4.35 0.46
CA THR A 40 7.19 -5.32 -0.40
C THR A 40 6.91 -6.75 0.05
N ALA A 41 6.97 -7.72 -0.85
CA ALA A 41 7.11 -9.12 -0.46
C ALA A 41 8.60 -9.39 -0.22
N GLY A 42 8.95 -9.81 1.01
CA GLY A 42 10.31 -10.27 1.34
C GLY A 42 10.62 -11.63 0.73
#